data_AF-A0A917N6K2-F1
#
_entry.id   AF-A0A917N6K2-F1
#
_cell.length_a   1.000
_cell.length_b   1.000
_cell.length_c   1.000
_cell.angle_alpha   90.00
_cell.angle_beta   90.00
_cell.angle_gamma   90.00
#
_symmetry.space_group_name_H-M   'P 1'
#
loop_
_entity.id
_entity.type
_entity.pdbx_description
1 polymer ?
#
loop_
_entity_poly.entity_id
_entity_poly.type
_entity_poly.pdbx_seq_one_letter_code
_entity_poly.pdbx_strand_id
1 'polypeptide(L)'
;MFRVAITIFIWLFSVSVLSAEDGAYKDTMRDFLEATGSIESTKSVVENSLMLQAQNLRNSQQDPELVDVVFDEIRKHYLENYLTEQYLLNLYEPSFRKHFSLVELQELVAFYRSPIGQKLASLQPAIAIEAMNNLQANLRAGEAQLQSKIRSRLAKEGLQ
;
A
#
# COMPACT_ATOMS: atom_id res chain seq x y z
N MET A 1 -42.72 -27.15 -22.95
CA MET A 1 -41.54 -26.69 -23.73
C MET A 1 -41.30 -25.18 -23.60
N PHE A 2 -42.32 -24.32 -23.79
CA PHE A 2 -42.17 -22.85 -23.67
C PHE A 2 -41.68 -22.36 -22.28
N ARG A 3 -42.12 -23.00 -21.19
CA ARG A 3 -41.68 -22.67 -19.82
C ARG A 3 -40.22 -23.05 -19.52
N VAL A 4 -39.66 -24.04 -20.21
CA VAL A 4 -38.27 -24.47 -20.03
C VAL A 4 -37.31 -23.56 -20.81
N ALA A 5 -37.73 -23.10 -21.99
CA ALA A 5 -36.97 -22.15 -22.81
C ALA A 5 -36.83 -20.77 -22.13
N ILE A 6 -37.86 -20.30 -21.43
CA ILE A 6 -37.82 -19.02 -20.69
C ILE A 6 -36.86 -19.08 -19.50
N THR A 7 -36.83 -20.18 -18.74
CA THR A 7 -35.90 -20.33 -17.60
C THR A 7 -34.44 -20.40 -18.05
N ILE A 8 -34.16 -21.05 -19.18
CA ILE A 8 -32.81 -21.10 -19.77
C ILE A 8 -32.38 -19.71 -20.26
N PHE A 9 -33.29 -18.94 -20.86
CA PHE A 9 -33.00 -17.59 -21.33
C PHE A 9 -32.71 -16.60 -20.18
N ILE A 10 -33.44 -16.70 -19.06
CA ILE A 10 -33.20 -15.89 -17.86
C ILE A 10 -31.86 -16.25 -17.20
N TRP A 11 -31.47 -17.53 -17.22
CA TRP A 11 -30.19 -17.98 -16.64
C TRP A 11 -28.98 -17.53 -17.48
N LEU A 12 -29.08 -17.58 -18.81
CA LEU A 12 -28.03 -17.11 -19.73
C LEU A 12 -27.84 -15.59 -19.66
N PHE A 13 -28.91 -14.83 -19.40
CA PHE A 13 -28.82 -13.38 -19.25
C PHE A 13 -28.11 -12.99 -17.94
N SER A 14 -28.43 -13.64 -16.82
CA SER A 14 -27.80 -13.36 -15.52
C SER A 14 -26.30 -13.66 -15.48
N VAL A 15 -25.85 -14.74 -16.12
CA VAL A 15 -24.41 -15.08 -16.18
C VAL A 15 -23.63 -14.05 -17.00
N SER A 16 -24.20 -13.55 -18.09
CA SER A 16 -23.55 -12.55 -18.96
C SER A 16 -23.38 -11.20 -18.27
N VAL A 17 -24.38 -10.77 -17.49
CA VAL A 17 -24.31 -9.52 -16.70
C VAL A 17 -23.25 -9.61 -15.60
N LEU A 18 -23.18 -10.74 -14.89
CA LEU A 18 -22.20 -10.93 -13.82
C LEU A 18 -20.75 -10.93 -14.35
N SER A 19 -20.50 -11.56 -15.50
CA SER A 19 -19.17 -11.53 -16.14
C SER A 19 -18.77 -10.15 -16.65
N ALA A 20 -19.72 -9.37 -17.17
CA ALA A 20 -19.46 -8.00 -17.62
C ALA A 20 -19.15 -7.06 -16.43
N GLU A 21 -19.88 -7.19 -15.34
CA GLU A 21 -19.64 -6.44 -14.10
C GLU A 21 -18.27 -6.81 -13.48
N ASP A 22 -17.88 -8.09 -13.51
CA ASP A 22 -16.57 -8.54 -13.03
C ASP A 22 -15.41 -7.90 -13.81
N GLY A 23 -15.51 -7.86 -15.15
CA GLY A 23 -14.52 -7.20 -16.00
C GLY A 23 -14.44 -5.70 -15.72
N ALA A 24 -15.59 -5.03 -15.67
CA ALA A 24 -15.66 -3.60 -15.39
C ALA A 24 -15.06 -3.22 -14.03
N TYR A 25 -15.27 -4.05 -13.01
CA TYR A 25 -14.70 -3.83 -11.68
C TYR A 25 -13.18 -3.98 -11.68
N LYS A 26 -12.64 -5.00 -12.35
CA LYS A 26 -11.20 -5.19 -12.51
C LYS A 26 -10.53 -4.02 -13.23
N ASP A 27 -11.15 -3.54 -14.30
CA ASP A 27 -10.63 -2.39 -15.05
C ASP A 27 -10.69 -1.10 -14.22
N THR A 28 -11.77 -0.88 -13.49
CA THR A 28 -11.88 0.28 -12.58
C THR A 28 -10.88 0.18 -11.41
N MET A 29 -10.59 -1.04 -10.91
CA MET A 29 -9.57 -1.25 -9.89
C MET A 29 -8.18 -0.89 -10.40
N ARG A 30 -7.85 -1.26 -11.65
CA ARG A 30 -6.60 -0.84 -12.29
C ARG A 30 -6.49 0.67 -12.36
N ASP A 31 -7.53 1.32 -12.87
CA ASP A 31 -7.63 2.78 -12.93
C ASP A 31 -7.42 3.42 -11.55
N PHE A 32 -7.99 2.83 -10.49
CA PHE A 32 -7.85 3.31 -9.12
C PHE A 32 -6.40 3.20 -8.63
N LEU A 33 -5.77 2.02 -8.76
CA LEU A 33 -4.41 1.80 -8.30
C LEU A 33 -3.38 2.66 -9.05
N GLU A 34 -3.63 2.96 -10.32
CA GLU A 34 -2.85 3.90 -11.11
C GLU A 34 -3.05 5.33 -10.63
N ALA A 35 -4.30 5.78 -10.47
CA ALA A 35 -4.61 7.15 -10.06
C ALA A 35 -4.11 7.50 -8.65
N THR A 36 -4.02 6.51 -7.76
CA THR A 36 -3.47 6.68 -6.40
C THR A 36 -1.95 6.48 -6.32
N GLY A 37 -1.32 5.96 -7.38
CA GLY A 37 0.10 5.57 -7.36
C GLY A 37 0.39 4.37 -6.44
N SER A 38 -0.63 3.57 -6.09
CA SER A 38 -0.48 2.45 -5.16
C SER A 38 0.42 1.34 -5.68
N ILE A 39 0.47 1.12 -7.00
CA ILE A 39 1.38 0.13 -7.61
C ILE A 39 2.84 0.48 -7.32
N GLU A 40 3.21 1.72 -7.62
CA GLU A 40 4.59 2.20 -7.44
C GLU A 40 4.98 2.25 -5.96
N SER A 41 4.05 2.69 -5.10
CA SER A 41 4.25 2.70 -3.65
C SER A 41 4.52 1.29 -3.11
N THR A 42 3.73 0.29 -3.52
CA THR A 42 3.92 -1.10 -3.08
C THR A 42 5.23 -1.69 -3.57
N LYS A 43 5.61 -1.43 -4.82
CA LYS A 43 6.92 -1.81 -5.35
C LYS A 43 8.04 -1.18 -4.52
N SER A 44 7.98 0.12 -4.28
CA SER A 44 8.96 0.86 -3.49
C SER A 44 9.09 0.32 -2.07
N VAL A 45 7.98 -0.03 -1.40
CA VAL A 45 8.02 -0.62 -0.05
C VAL A 45 8.75 -1.97 -0.07
N VAL A 46 8.42 -2.84 -1.03
CA VAL A 46 9.07 -4.15 -1.14
C VAL A 46 10.55 -3.99 -1.49
N GLU A 47 10.89 -3.17 -2.47
CA GLU A 47 12.29 -2.92 -2.86
C GLU A 47 13.12 -2.34 -1.71
N ASN A 48 12.58 -1.36 -0.98
CA ASN A 48 13.25 -0.81 0.21
C ASN A 48 13.46 -1.89 1.29
N SER A 49 12.47 -2.76 1.51
CA SER A 49 12.59 -3.85 2.48
C SER A 49 13.65 -4.88 2.09
N LEU A 50 13.75 -5.21 0.80
CA LEU A 50 14.77 -6.12 0.28
C LEU A 50 16.15 -5.45 0.41
N MET A 51 16.27 -4.17 0.06
CA MET A 51 17.51 -3.42 0.13
C MET A 51 18.03 -3.32 1.57
N LEU A 52 17.16 -3.07 2.55
CA LEU A 52 17.53 -3.08 3.97
C LEU A 52 18.04 -4.45 4.42
N GLN A 53 17.42 -5.54 3.95
CA GLN A 53 17.90 -6.90 4.22
C GLN A 53 19.29 -7.15 3.61
N ALA A 54 19.51 -6.73 2.36
CA ALA A 54 20.81 -6.84 1.71
C ALA A 54 21.90 -6.05 2.45
N GLN A 55 21.60 -4.83 2.89
CA GLN A 55 22.54 -4.04 3.69
C GLN A 55 22.90 -4.73 5.01
N ASN A 56 21.92 -5.31 5.72
CA ASN A 56 22.17 -6.08 6.94
C ASN A 56 23.04 -7.32 6.68
N LEU A 57 22.83 -8.00 5.55
CA LEU A 57 23.67 -9.14 5.15
C LEU A 57 25.09 -8.71 4.76
N ARG A 58 25.27 -7.62 4.01
CA ARG A 58 26.59 -7.05 3.70
C ARG A 58 27.39 -6.73 4.97
N ASN A 59 26.72 -6.21 6.00
CA ASN A 59 27.36 -5.84 7.26
C ASN A 59 27.75 -7.06 8.11
N SER A 60 27.16 -8.24 7.87
CA SER A 60 27.41 -9.47 8.64
C SER A 60 28.21 -10.54 7.89
N GLN A 61 28.31 -10.45 6.57
CA GLN A 61 29.02 -11.40 5.71
C GLN A 61 30.39 -10.87 5.26
N GLN A 62 31.32 -11.78 4.99
CA GLN A 62 32.69 -11.43 4.57
C GLN A 62 32.82 -11.12 3.07
N ASP A 63 31.83 -11.50 2.25
CA ASP A 63 31.84 -11.30 0.80
C ASP A 63 30.65 -10.41 0.36
N PRO A 64 30.87 -9.10 0.21
CA PRO A 64 29.85 -8.15 -0.25
C PRO A 64 29.38 -8.37 -1.69
N GLU A 65 30.20 -8.97 -2.56
CA GLU A 65 29.87 -9.20 -3.96
C GLU A 65 28.88 -10.36 -4.10
N LEU A 66 29.07 -11.42 -3.31
CA LEU A 66 28.08 -12.51 -3.21
C LEU A 66 26.71 -11.99 -2.76
N VAL A 67 26.67 -11.09 -1.78
CA VAL A 67 25.41 -10.51 -1.29
C VAL A 67 24.69 -9.74 -2.41
N ASP A 68 25.43 -9.08 -3.29
CA ASP A 68 24.86 -8.31 -4.41
C ASP A 68 24.25 -9.18 -5.49
N VAL A 69 24.95 -10.25 -5.87
CA VAL A 69 24.42 -11.21 -6.84
C VAL A 69 23.14 -11.88 -6.30
N VAL A 70 23.15 -12.29 -5.03
CA VAL A 70 21.97 -12.90 -4.39
C VAL A 70 20.82 -11.90 -4.28
N PHE A 71 21.11 -10.66 -3.88
CA PHE A 71 20.10 -9.61 -3.77
C PHE A 71 19.46 -9.30 -5.13
N ASP A 72 20.25 -9.19 -6.19
CA ASP A 72 19.74 -8.89 -7.52
C ASP A 72 18.80 -9.99 -8.02
N GLU A 73 19.16 -11.26 -7.81
CA GLU A 73 18.31 -12.40 -8.18
C GLU A 73 17.00 -12.43 -7.38
N ILE A 74 17.05 -12.17 -6.05
CA ILE A 74 15.84 -12.06 -5.22
C ILE A 74 14.97 -10.92 -5.73
N ARG A 75 15.54 -9.73 -5.92
CA ARG A 75 14.82 -8.55 -6.41
C ARG A 75 14.11 -8.85 -7.73
N LYS A 76 14.84 -9.42 -8.69
CA LYS A 76 14.30 -9.81 -10.00
C LYS A 76 13.17 -10.83 -9.85
N HIS A 77 13.35 -11.86 -9.03
CA HIS A 77 12.31 -12.85 -8.75
C HIS A 77 11.02 -12.21 -8.21
N TYR A 78 11.12 -11.26 -7.28
CA TYR A 78 9.95 -10.54 -6.77
C TYR A 78 9.28 -9.66 -7.83
N LEU A 79 10.08 -8.93 -8.63
CA LEU A 79 9.56 -8.09 -9.71
C LEU A 79 8.78 -8.92 -10.76
N GLU A 80 9.30 -10.09 -11.12
CA GLU A 80 8.72 -10.94 -12.15
C GLU A 80 7.50 -11.75 -11.66
N ASN A 81 7.43 -12.10 -10.37
CA ASN A 81 6.40 -13.03 -9.86
C ASN A 81 5.38 -12.40 -8.91
N TYR A 82 5.77 -11.39 -8.13
CA TYR A 82 4.97 -10.87 -7.00
C TYR A 82 4.69 -9.37 -7.06
N LEU A 83 5.32 -8.64 -7.97
CA LEU A 83 5.09 -7.20 -8.18
C LEU A 83 4.61 -6.88 -9.60
N THR A 84 4.09 -7.89 -10.29
CA THR A 84 3.36 -7.69 -11.54
C THR A 84 2.07 -6.93 -11.28
N GLU A 85 1.64 -6.15 -12.25
CA GLU A 85 0.37 -5.42 -12.17
C GLU A 85 -0.79 -6.39 -11.86
N GLN A 86 -0.83 -7.53 -12.55
CA GLN A 86 -1.87 -8.54 -12.35
C GLN A 86 -1.87 -9.12 -10.93
N TYR A 87 -0.70 -9.36 -10.35
CA TYR A 87 -0.61 -9.83 -8.98
C TYR A 87 -1.17 -8.78 -8.01
N LEU A 88 -0.77 -7.52 -8.18
CA LEU A 88 -1.25 -6.42 -7.34
C LEU A 88 -2.77 -6.22 -7.49
N LEU A 89 -3.31 -6.29 -8.70
CA LEU A 89 -4.76 -6.28 -8.91
C LEU A 89 -5.46 -7.38 -8.12
N ASN A 90 -4.97 -8.61 -8.23
CA ASN A 90 -5.53 -9.76 -7.50
C ASN A 90 -5.37 -9.62 -5.97
N LEU A 91 -4.37 -8.88 -5.51
CA LEU A 91 -4.14 -8.59 -4.09
C LEU A 91 -5.16 -7.56 -3.55
N TYR A 92 -5.41 -6.49 -4.29
CA TYR A 92 -6.27 -5.38 -3.85
C TYR A 92 -7.76 -5.63 -4.10
N GLU A 93 -8.11 -6.20 -5.25
CA GLU A 93 -9.49 -6.32 -5.72
C GLU A 93 -10.43 -6.97 -4.70
N PRO A 94 -10.11 -8.11 -4.05
CA PRO A 94 -11.06 -8.78 -3.15
C PRO A 94 -11.44 -7.93 -1.94
N SER A 95 -10.48 -7.21 -1.36
CA SER A 95 -10.73 -6.31 -0.23
C SER A 95 -11.57 -5.12 -0.64
N PHE A 96 -11.29 -4.50 -1.79
CA PHE A 96 -12.09 -3.38 -2.26
C PHE A 96 -13.50 -3.81 -2.65
N ARG A 97 -13.66 -4.92 -3.36
CA ARG A 97 -14.97 -5.42 -3.80
C ARG A 97 -15.89 -5.77 -2.63
N LYS A 98 -15.32 -6.14 -1.47
CA LYS A 98 -16.06 -6.35 -0.23
C LYS A 98 -16.63 -5.05 0.36
N HIS A 99 -16.05 -3.90 0.06
CA HIS A 99 -16.32 -2.64 0.74
C HIS A 99 -16.84 -1.53 -0.18
N PHE A 100 -16.63 -1.64 -1.48
CA PHE A 100 -17.00 -0.64 -2.47
C PHE A 100 -17.69 -1.33 -3.65
N SER A 101 -18.82 -0.78 -4.07
CA SER A 101 -19.46 -1.10 -5.33
C SER A 101 -18.65 -0.58 -6.51
N LEU A 102 -18.97 -1.07 -7.71
CA LEU A 102 -18.38 -0.54 -8.95
C LEU A 102 -18.55 0.97 -9.08
N VAL A 103 -19.73 1.49 -8.73
CA VAL A 103 -20.06 2.93 -8.83
C VAL A 103 -19.20 3.74 -7.85
N GLU A 104 -19.11 3.31 -6.59
CA GLU A 104 -18.28 4.01 -5.59
C GLU A 104 -16.79 3.98 -5.98
N LEU A 105 -16.31 2.86 -6.52
CA LEU A 105 -14.93 2.77 -7.02
C LEU A 105 -14.69 3.72 -8.21
N GLN A 106 -15.66 3.85 -9.12
CA GLN A 106 -15.59 4.83 -10.22
C GLN A 106 -15.56 6.27 -9.71
N GLU A 107 -16.34 6.59 -8.67
CA GLU A 107 -16.31 7.90 -8.02
C GLU A 107 -14.96 8.19 -7.37
N LEU A 108 -14.35 7.19 -6.71
CA LEU A 108 -12.99 7.30 -6.18
C LEU A 108 -11.97 7.57 -7.28
N VAL A 109 -12.04 6.85 -8.40
CA VAL A 109 -11.19 7.09 -9.57
C VAL A 109 -11.37 8.52 -10.08
N ALA A 110 -12.61 8.99 -10.23
CA ALA A 110 -12.89 10.35 -10.69
C ALA A 110 -12.30 11.40 -9.73
N PHE A 111 -12.40 11.18 -8.41
CA PHE A 111 -11.77 12.04 -7.42
C PHE A 111 -10.25 12.07 -7.57
N TYR A 112 -9.58 10.91 -7.61
CA TYR A 112 -8.11 10.86 -7.70
C TYR A 112 -7.57 11.36 -9.04
N ARG A 113 -8.36 11.29 -10.13
CA ARG A 113 -8.02 11.91 -11.42
C ARG A 113 -8.23 13.43 -11.47
N SER A 114 -8.94 14.02 -10.51
CA SER A 114 -9.10 15.48 -10.43
C SER A 114 -7.78 16.18 -10.07
N PRO A 115 -7.59 17.48 -10.39
CA PRO A 115 -6.37 18.21 -10.03
C PRO A 115 -6.06 18.19 -8.52
N ILE A 116 -7.10 18.24 -7.68
CA ILE A 116 -6.92 18.17 -6.23
C ILE A 116 -6.60 16.75 -5.76
N GLY A 117 -7.20 15.72 -6.38
CA GLY A 117 -6.91 14.32 -6.10
C GLY A 117 -5.48 13.93 -6.46
N GLN A 118 -4.99 14.35 -7.63
CA GLN A 118 -3.59 14.14 -8.04
C GLN A 118 -2.62 14.88 -7.11
N LYS A 119 -2.95 16.13 -6.74
CA LYS A 119 -2.16 16.86 -5.74
C LYS A 119 -2.10 16.12 -4.41
N LEU A 120 -3.23 15.60 -3.92
CA LEU A 120 -3.27 14.80 -2.70
C LEU A 120 -2.41 13.54 -2.82
N ALA A 121 -2.62 12.73 -3.86
CA ALA A 121 -1.86 11.48 -4.08
C ALA A 121 -0.35 11.72 -4.11
N SER A 122 0.10 12.78 -4.80
CA SER A 122 1.52 13.14 -4.89
C SER A 122 2.13 13.64 -3.57
N LEU A 123 1.36 14.39 -2.76
CA LEU A 123 1.86 14.99 -1.52
C LEU A 123 1.68 14.10 -0.29
N GLN A 124 0.78 13.12 -0.34
CA GLN A 124 0.45 12.29 0.80
C GLN A 124 1.66 11.57 1.43
N PRO A 125 2.62 11.01 0.67
CA PRO A 125 3.85 10.46 1.25
C PRO A 125 4.70 11.52 1.98
N ALA A 126 4.86 12.71 1.39
CA ALA A 126 5.65 13.79 1.99
C ALA A 126 5.00 14.31 3.28
N ILE A 127 3.68 14.49 3.28
CA ILE A 127 2.90 14.89 4.46
C ILE A 127 3.03 13.84 5.57
N ALA A 128 2.98 12.55 5.24
CA ALA A 128 3.16 11.48 6.23
C ALA A 128 4.56 11.50 6.86
N ILE A 129 5.61 11.71 6.06
CA ILE A 129 6.99 11.87 6.55
C ILE A 129 7.12 13.09 7.46
N GLU A 130 6.56 14.23 7.05
CA GLU A 130 6.55 15.46 7.84
C GLU A 130 5.86 15.25 9.20
N ALA A 131 4.69 14.60 9.20
CA ALA A 131 3.95 14.29 10.41
C ALA A 131 4.76 13.41 11.38
N MET A 132 5.44 12.38 10.87
CA MET A 132 6.30 11.51 11.69
C MET A 132 7.52 12.25 12.24
N ASN A 133 8.14 13.13 11.46
CA ASN A 133 9.26 13.95 11.93
C ASN A 133 8.83 14.91 13.04
N ASN A 134 7.66 15.55 12.89
CA ASN A 134 7.08 16.42 13.91
C ASN A 134 6.76 15.64 15.20
N LEU A 135 6.20 14.43 15.08
CA LEU A 135 5.95 13.56 16.22
C LEU A 135 7.26 13.25 16.96
N GLN A 136 8.32 12.85 16.26
CA GLN A 136 9.61 12.54 16.86
C GLN A 136 10.24 13.75 17.57
N ALA A 137 10.16 14.93 16.97
CA ALA A 137 10.65 16.17 17.58
C ALA A 137 9.90 16.48 18.90
N ASN A 138 8.57 16.33 18.88
CA ASN A 138 7.73 16.54 20.06
C ASN A 138 8.02 15.53 21.18
N LEU A 139 8.25 14.26 20.85
CA LEU A 139 8.63 13.23 21.81
C LEU A 139 9.96 13.56 22.49
N ARG A 140 10.99 13.95 21.73
CA ARG A 140 12.30 14.35 22.28
C ARG A 140 12.18 15.56 23.22
N ALA A 141 11.38 16.55 22.84
CA ALA A 141 11.11 17.71 23.68
C ALA A 141 10.37 17.31 24.98
N GLY A 142 9.39 16.41 24.88
CA GLY A 142 8.68 15.86 26.03
C GLY A 142 9.57 15.07 26.99
N GLU A 143 10.47 14.24 26.47
CA GLU A 143 11.46 13.49 27.26
C GLU A 143 12.39 14.43 28.04
N ALA A 144 12.89 15.49 27.41
CA ALA A 144 13.73 16.48 28.08
C ALA A 144 12.98 17.18 29.24
N GLN A 145 11.71 17.53 29.03
CA GLN A 145 10.86 18.11 30.07
C GLN A 145 10.60 17.10 31.21
N LEU A 146 10.34 15.83 30.87
CA LEU A 146 10.13 14.77 31.84
C LEU A 146 11.38 14.55 32.71
N GLN A 147 12.56 14.45 32.10
CA GLN A 147 13.84 14.32 32.80
C GLN A 147 14.08 15.49 33.77
N SER A 148 13.77 16.72 33.35
CA SER A 148 13.84 17.89 34.23
C SER A 148 12.87 17.79 35.42
N LYS A 149 11.63 17.34 35.19
CA LYS A 149 10.63 17.16 36.26
C LYS A 149 11.05 16.06 37.25
N ILE A 150 11.55 14.94 36.75
CA ILE A 150 12.06 13.83 37.59
C ILE A 150 13.20 14.33 38.48
N ARG A 151 14.21 14.99 37.91
CA ARG A 151 15.34 15.54 38.69
C ARG A 151 14.89 16.52 39.76
N SER A 152 13.97 17.42 39.44
CA SER A 152 13.40 18.37 40.40
C SER A 152 12.65 17.67 41.53
N ARG A 153 11.92 16.59 41.24
CA ARG A 153 11.20 15.81 42.24
C ARG A 153 12.15 15.04 43.16
N LEU A 154 13.15 14.35 42.59
CA LEU A 154 14.17 13.65 43.38
C LEU A 154 14.93 14.61 44.31
N ALA A 155 15.23 15.84 43.84
CA ALA A 155 15.80 16.90 44.67
C ALA A 155 14.94 17.23 45.88
N LYS A 156 13.64 17.42 45.66
CA LYS A 156 12.67 17.77 46.72
C LYS A 156 12.48 16.64 47.72
N GLU A 157 12.60 15.39 47.28
CA GLU A 157 12.45 14.20 48.12
C GLU A 157 13.77 13.77 48.79
N GLY A 158 14.90 14.44 48.50
CA GLY A 158 16.21 14.11 49.06
C GLY A 158 16.82 12.80 48.52
N LEU A 159 16.34 12.35 47.35
CA LEU A 159 16.74 11.10 46.70
C LEU A 159 17.79 11.31 45.60
N GLN A 160 18.65 12.32 45.76
CA GLN A 160 19.71 12.66 44.79
C GLN A 160 21.01 11.92 45.06
#